data_AF-A0A3P5Z084-F1
#
_entry.id   AF-A0A3P5Z084-F1
#
_cell.length_a   1.000
_cell.length_b   1.000
_cell.length_c   1.000
_cell.angle_alpha   90.00
_cell.angle_beta   90.00
_cell.angle_gamma   90.00
#
_symmetry.space_group_name_H-M   'P 1'
#
loop_
_entity.id
_entity.type
_entity.pdbx_description
1 polymer ?
#
loop_
_entity_poly.entity_id
_entity_poly.type
_entity_poly.pdbx_seq_one_letter_code
_entity_poly.pdbx_strand_id
1 'polypeptide(L)'
;MWHIDNQSMFVAKWKPGLQPEIPELTSAPVWLDFHNVPPQFYSEEGLEHIAGALGDPLFLHPATANMTNLEMARVFTIIDPSKPLPEAINVRFDSGHVERVEVSSPWLPPTCE
;
A
#
# COMPACT_ATOMS: atom_id res chain seq x y z
N MET A 1 10.95 -9.14 -9.14
CA MET A 1 9.87 -8.84 -10.10
C MET A 1 10.43 -7.83 -11.08
N TRP A 2 10.30 -8.06 -12.38
CA TRP A 2 10.80 -7.14 -13.41
C TRP A 2 9.63 -6.35 -13.97
N HIS A 3 9.83 -5.04 -14.17
CA HIS A 3 8.84 -4.16 -14.81
C HIS A 3 9.36 -3.80 -16.21
N ILE A 4 8.60 -4.16 -17.25
CA ILE A 4 8.84 -3.72 -18.64
C ILE A 4 7.53 -3.13 -19.14
N ASP A 5 7.57 -1.89 -19.64
CA ASP A 5 6.39 -1.19 -20.17
C ASP A 5 5.14 -1.26 -19.27
N ASN A 6 5.34 -1.06 -17.96
CA ASN A 6 4.28 -1.09 -16.94
C ASN A 6 3.58 -2.46 -16.76
N GLN A 7 4.19 -3.54 -17.25
CA GLN A 7 3.75 -4.92 -17.02
C GLN A 7 4.71 -5.64 -16.08
N SER A 8 4.15 -6.32 -15.09
CA SER A 8 4.90 -7.15 -14.16
C SER A 8 5.23 -8.50 -14.79
N MET A 9 6.51 -8.86 -14.87
CA MET A 9 6.96 -10.17 -15.36
C MET A 9 7.44 -11.07 -14.23
N PHE A 10 6.97 -12.32 -14.26
CA PHE A 10 7.46 -13.43 -13.44
C PHE A 10 8.57 -14.17 -14.18
N VAL A 11 9.72 -14.36 -13.53
CA VAL A 11 10.87 -15.08 -14.09
C VAL A 11 11.11 -16.35 -13.27
N ALA A 12 11.03 -17.51 -13.92
CA ALA A 12 11.34 -18.81 -13.33
C ALA A 12 12.62 -19.38 -13.95
N LYS A 13 13.34 -20.23 -13.19
CA LYS A 13 14.48 -20.99 -13.74
C LYS A 13 13.96 -21.97 -14.80
N TRP A 14 14.47 -21.84 -16.02
CA TRP A 14 14.08 -22.69 -17.14
C TRP A 14 14.47 -24.16 -16.91
N LYS A 15 13.57 -25.09 -17.24
CA LYS A 15 13.83 -26.54 -17.35
C LYS A 15 12.99 -27.14 -18.49
N PRO A 16 13.47 -28.19 -19.19
CA PRO A 16 12.67 -28.88 -20.20
C PRO A 16 11.37 -29.43 -19.60
N GLY A 17 10.23 -29.22 -20.26
CA GLY A 17 8.92 -29.68 -19.79
C GLY A 17 8.31 -28.84 -18.66
N LEU A 18 8.87 -27.68 -18.32
CA LEU A 18 8.21 -26.73 -17.43
C LEU A 18 6.94 -26.19 -18.10
N GLN A 19 5.78 -26.47 -17.52
CA GLN A 19 4.61 -25.63 -17.69
C GLN A 19 4.71 -24.50 -16.66
N PRO A 20 4.89 -23.24 -17.08
CA PRO A 20 4.94 -22.13 -16.15
C PRO A 20 3.53 -21.92 -15.57
N GLU A 21 3.33 -22.34 -14.33
CA GLU A 21 2.21 -21.88 -13.52
C GLU A 21 2.53 -20.44 -13.07
N ILE A 22 1.61 -19.50 -13.33
CA ILE A 22 1.71 -18.14 -12.79
C ILE A 22 1.40 -18.29 -11.30
N PRO A 23 2.37 -18.07 -10.40
CA PRO A 23 2.08 -18.16 -8.98
C PRO A 23 1.10 -17.05 -8.60
N GLU A 24 0.11 -17.37 -7.77
CA GLU A 24 -0.80 -16.36 -7.23
C GLU A 24 -0.01 -15.29 -6.48
N LEU A 25 -0.25 -14.03 -6.84
CA LEU A 25 0.39 -12.89 -6.18
C LEU A 25 -0.29 -12.67 -4.83
N THR A 26 0.23 -13.34 -3.79
CA THR A 26 -0.31 -13.25 -2.43
C THR A 26 0.09 -11.97 -1.69
N SER A 27 1.12 -11.28 -2.18
CA SER A 27 1.60 -10.02 -1.60
C SER A 27 2.27 -9.14 -2.64
N ALA A 28 2.08 -7.83 -2.56
CA ALA A 28 2.74 -6.86 -3.42
C ALA A 28 3.10 -5.58 -2.65
N PRO A 29 4.33 -5.07 -2.79
CA PRO A 29 4.70 -3.79 -2.23
C PRO A 29 4.17 -2.65 -3.11
N VAL A 30 3.41 -1.72 -2.52
CA VAL A 30 2.83 -0.57 -3.21
C VAL A 30 3.01 0.71 -2.39
N TRP A 31 2.94 1.86 -3.07
CA TRP A 31 2.80 3.14 -2.40
C TRP A 31 1.31 3.42 -2.12
N LEU A 32 0.97 3.64 -0.86
CA LEU A 32 -0.36 4.09 -0.46
C LEU A 32 -0.30 5.57 -0.10
N ASP A 33 -1.25 6.32 -0.64
CA ASP A 33 -1.44 7.75 -0.42
C ASP A 33 -2.65 7.94 0.50
N PHE A 34 -2.41 8.58 1.64
CA PHE A 34 -3.40 8.90 2.65
C PHE A 34 -3.67 10.41 2.65
N HIS A 35 -4.91 10.79 2.44
CA HIS A 35 -5.35 12.19 2.47
C HIS A 35 -6.27 12.45 3.66
N ASN A 36 -6.29 13.71 4.10
CA ASN A 36 -7.06 14.13 5.28
C ASN A 36 -6.69 13.35 6.55
N VAL A 37 -5.40 13.01 6.70
CA VAL A 37 -4.88 12.38 7.92
C VAL A 37 -4.99 13.39 9.07
N PRO A 38 -5.66 13.05 10.19
CA PRO A 38 -5.75 13.95 11.31
C PRO A 38 -4.34 14.26 11.85
N PRO A 39 -4.00 15.51 12.18
CA PRO A 39 -2.65 15.89 12.60
C PRO A 39 -2.10 15.06 13.77
N GLN A 40 -2.98 14.55 14.64
CA GLN A 40 -2.62 13.70 15.78
C GLN A 40 -2.08 12.32 15.36
N PHE A 41 -2.41 11.86 14.15
CA PHE A 41 -1.92 10.61 13.57
C PHE A 41 -0.76 10.82 12.60
N TYR A 42 -0.31 12.06 12.37
CA TYR A 42 0.83 12.37 11.49
C TYR A 42 2.18 12.17 12.20
N SER A 43 2.34 11.03 12.88
CA SER A 43 3.62 10.52 13.37
C SER A 43 3.98 9.25 12.60
N GLU A 44 5.24 8.81 12.67
CA GLU A 44 5.63 7.54 12.04
C GLU A 44 4.78 6.37 12.54
N GLU A 45 4.67 6.22 13.86
CA GLU A 45 3.80 5.20 14.47
C GLU A 45 2.32 5.35 14.08
N GLY A 46 1.80 6.58 13.99
CA GLY A 46 0.41 6.83 13.61
C GLY A 46 0.14 6.46 12.15
N LEU A 47 1.05 6.80 11.24
CA LEU A 47 0.96 6.47 9.82
C LEU A 47 1.16 4.97 9.56
N GLU A 48 2.07 4.33 10.28
CA GLU A 48 2.22 2.87 10.28
C GLU A 48 0.95 2.20 10.80
N HIS A 49 0.32 2.72 11.86
CA HIS A 49 -0.92 2.18 12.38
C HIS A 49 -2.07 2.27 11.35
N ILE A 50 -2.20 3.42 10.69
CA ILE A 50 -3.18 3.65 9.62
C ILE A 50 -2.93 2.70 8.44
N ALA A 51 -1.70 2.61 7.96
CA ALA A 51 -1.33 1.75 6.84
C ALA A 51 -1.43 0.25 7.20
N GLY A 52 -1.21 -0.10 8.47
CA GLY A 52 -1.35 -1.44 9.03
C GLY A 52 -2.76 -2.03 8.89
N ALA A 53 -3.78 -1.18 8.75
CA ALA A 53 -5.14 -1.63 8.44
C ALA A 53 -5.28 -2.22 7.03
N LEU A 54 -4.35 -1.90 6.12
CA LEU A 54 -4.37 -2.29 4.71
C LEU A 54 -3.31 -3.33 4.36
N GLY A 55 -2.24 -3.43 5.15
CA GLY A 55 -1.12 -4.35 4.90
C GLY A 55 0.01 -4.20 5.92
N ASP A 56 1.23 -4.49 5.50
CA ASP A 56 2.44 -4.37 6.31
C ASP A 56 3.26 -3.14 5.87
N PRO A 57 3.24 -2.04 6.64
CA PRO A 57 3.99 -0.82 6.31
C PRO A 57 5.49 -1.04 6.49
N LEU A 58 6.28 -0.57 5.53
CA LEU A 58 7.74 -0.73 5.54
C LEU A 58 8.47 0.61 5.69
N PHE A 59 8.07 1.64 4.93
CA PHE A 59 8.79 2.91 4.88
C PHE A 59 7.85 4.09 4.61
N LEU A 60 8.12 5.22 5.25
CA LEU A 60 7.51 6.48 4.87
C LEU A 60 8.23 7.08 3.66
N HIS A 61 7.47 7.73 2.77
CA HIS A 61 8.08 8.56 1.73
C HIS A 61 8.84 9.73 2.37
N PRO A 62 9.99 10.18 1.82
CA PRO A 62 10.79 11.26 2.43
C PRO A 62 10.01 12.55 2.68
N ALA A 63 9.07 12.92 1.80
CA ALA A 63 8.22 14.10 1.98
C ALA A 63 7.27 13.97 3.18
N THR A 64 6.85 12.75 3.51
CA THR A 64 5.98 12.42 4.65
C THR A 64 6.80 12.32 5.92
N ALA A 65 7.93 11.61 5.90
CA ALA A 65 8.85 11.50 7.03
C ALA A 65 9.38 12.87 7.49
N ASN A 66 9.69 13.76 6.54
CA ASN A 66 10.16 15.12 6.82
C ASN A 66 9.02 16.14 6.98
N MET A 67 7.76 15.71 6.96
CA MET A 67 6.57 16.56 7.10
C MET A 67 6.53 17.76 6.13
N THR A 68 7.08 17.61 4.92
CA THR A 68 7.12 18.70 3.92
C THR A 68 5.81 18.81 3.13
N ASN A 69 4.94 17.80 3.19
CA ASN A 69 3.59 17.82 2.61
C ASN A 69 2.59 17.16 3.56
N LEU A 70 1.73 17.95 4.21
CA LEU A 70 0.72 17.45 5.14
C LEU A 70 -0.63 17.14 4.47
N GLU A 71 -0.82 17.50 3.20
CA GLU A 71 -2.04 17.19 2.43
C GLU A 71 -2.09 15.71 2.01
N MET A 72 -0.92 15.06 1.98
CA MET A 72 -0.77 13.66 1.60
C MET A 72 0.36 13.01 2.40
N ALA A 73 0.03 11.96 3.15
CA ALA A 73 1.01 11.04 3.71
C ALA A 73 1.17 9.83 2.79
N ARG A 74 2.39 9.51 2.39
CA ARG A 74 2.68 8.36 1.52
C ARG A 74 3.48 7.31 2.26
N VAL A 75 2.99 6.07 2.27
CA VAL A 75 3.59 4.93 2.98
C VAL A 75 3.78 3.76 2.02
N PHE A 76 4.98 3.18 2.02
CA PHE A 76 5.29 1.97 1.28
C PHE A 76 4.80 0.77 2.08
N THR A 77 3.86 0.01 1.53
CA THR A 77 3.13 -1.03 2.26
C THR A 77 3.08 -2.31 1.42
N ILE A 78 3.37 -3.45 2.02
CA ILE A 78 3.08 -4.76 1.44
C ILE A 78 1.61 -5.06 1.65
N ILE A 79 0.83 -5.15 0.57
CA ILE A 79 -0.60 -5.45 0.61
C ILE A 79 -0.90 -6.82 0.00
N ASP A 80 -2.07 -7.36 0.32
CA ASP A 80 -2.68 -8.47 -0.41
C ASP A 80 -3.46 -7.90 -1.60
N PRO A 81 -2.98 -8.06 -2.85
CA PRO A 81 -3.61 -7.44 -4.00
C PRO A 81 -4.96 -8.07 -4.35
N SER A 82 -5.27 -9.28 -3.85
CA SER A 82 -6.59 -9.90 -4.04
C SER A 82 -7.72 -9.15 -3.31
N LYS A 83 -7.37 -8.30 -2.35
CA LYS A 83 -8.31 -7.45 -1.62
C LYS A 83 -8.36 -6.08 -2.27
N PRO A 84 -9.56 -5.57 -2.62
CA PRO A 84 -9.69 -4.24 -3.19
C PRO A 84 -9.22 -3.20 -2.18
N LEU A 85 -8.44 -2.24 -2.65
CA LEU A 85 -8.07 -1.08 -1.84
C LEU A 85 -9.34 -0.26 -1.54
N PRO A 86 -9.69 0.00 -0.28
CA PRO A 86 -10.83 0.83 0.04
C PRO A 86 -10.55 2.28 -0.35
N GLU A 87 -11.59 3.03 -0.73
CA GLU A 87 -11.46 4.47 -1.02
C GLU A 87 -11.10 5.29 0.23
N ALA A 88 -11.37 4.76 1.42
CA ALA A 88 -11.02 5.39 2.68
C ALA A 88 -11.07 4.40 3.85
N ILE A 89 -10.40 4.77 4.94
CA ILE A 89 -10.47 4.09 6.22
C ILE A 89 -10.93 5.06 7.32
N ASN A 90 -11.51 4.49 8.37
CA ASN A 90 -11.99 5.27 9.51
C ASN A 90 -11.00 5.14 10.67
N VAL A 91 -10.50 6.28 11.14
CA VAL A 91 -9.62 6.36 12.30
C VAL A 91 -10.45 6.80 13.49
N ARG A 92 -10.36 6.04 14.60
CA ARG A 92 -11.15 6.30 15.81
C ARG A 92 -10.25 6.85 16.92
N PHE A 93 -10.69 7.93 17.54
CA PHE A 93 -10.09 8.52 18.73
C PHE A 93 -10.68 7.91 20.00
N ASP A 94 -9.96 8.03 21.12
CA ASP A 94 -10.42 7.58 22.45
C ASP A 94 -11.71 8.27 22.88
N SER A 95 -11.97 9.48 22.38
CA SER A 95 -13.22 10.22 22.59
C SER A 95 -14.43 9.55 21.92
N GLY A 96 -14.22 8.54 21.08
CA GLY A 96 -15.22 7.94 20.21
C GLY A 96 -15.44 8.70 18.90
N HIS A 97 -14.78 9.84 18.71
CA HIS A 97 -14.80 10.56 17.44
C HIS A 97 -14.15 9.71 16.34
N VAL A 98 -14.69 9.80 15.13
CA VAL A 98 -14.20 9.05 13.96
C VAL A 98 -13.96 10.02 12.82
N GLU A 99 -12.75 9.96 12.26
CA GLU A 99 -12.39 10.70 11.06
C GLU A 99 -12.12 9.75 9.90
N ARG A 100 -12.47 10.21 8.69
CA ARG A 100 -12.32 9.43 7.45
C ARG A 100 -11.04 9.86 6.75
N VAL A 101 -10.10 8.95 6.62
CA VAL A 101 -8.84 9.12 5.90
C VAL A 101 -8.99 8.48 4.53
N GLU A 102 -8.88 9.28 3.48
CA GLU A 102 -8.97 8.80 2.11
C GLU A 102 -7.70 8.04 1.73
N VAL A 103 -7.86 6.98 0.95
CA VAL A 103 -6.78 6.09 0.56
C VAL A 103 -6.77 5.96 -0.96
N SER A 104 -5.61 6.13 -1.55
CA SER A 104 -5.39 5.88 -2.97
C SER A 104 -4.02 5.27 -3.21
N SER A 105 -3.78 4.82 -4.44
CA SER A 105 -2.46 4.38 -4.87
C SER A 105 -2.26 4.78 -6.33
N PRO A 106 -1.08 5.31 -6.70
CA PRO A 106 -0.79 5.65 -8.10
C PRO A 106 -0.71 4.39 -8.99
N TRP A 107 -0.47 3.21 -8.39
CA TRP A 107 -0.40 1.95 -9.11
C TRP A 107 -0.68 0.76 -8.18
N LEU A 108 -1.56 -0.12 -8.62
CA LEU A 108 -1.79 -1.43 -8.03
C LEU A 108 -1.41 -2.52 -9.03
N PRO A 109 -0.83 -3.65 -8.57
CA PRO A 109 -0.55 -4.77 -9.45
C PRO A 109 -1.84 -5.34 -10.04
N PRO A 110 -1.82 -5.82 -11.29
CA PRO A 110 -2.96 -6.55 -11.84
C PRO A 110 -3.19 -7.83 -11.04
N THR A 111 -4.44 -8.07 -10.65
CA THR A 111 -4.88 -9.34 -10.07
C THR A 111 -5.23 -10.32 -11.19
N CYS A 112 -4.93 -11.60 -11.01
CA CYS A 112 -5.45 -12.64 -11.89
C CYS A 112 -6.95 -12.87 -11.61
N GLU A 113 -7.73 -13.15 -12.65
CA GLU A 113 -9.13 -13.63 -12.52
C GLU A 113 -9.20 -15.12 -12.20
#